data_AF-A0A3C0IZC8-F1
#
_entry.id   AF-A0A3C0IZC8-F1
#
_cell.length_a   1.000
_cell.length_b   1.000
_cell.length_c   1.000
_cell.angle_alpha   90.00
_cell.angle_beta   90.00
_cell.angle_gamma   90.00
#
_symmetry.space_group_name_H-M   'P 1'
#
loop_
_entity.id
_entity.type
_entity.pdbx_description
1 polymer ?
#
loop_
_entity_poly.entity_id
_entity_poly.type
_entity_poly.pdbx_seq_one_letter_code
_entity_poly.pdbx_strand_id
1 'polypeptide(L)'
;MTSRRLFLLLTLIFLLVLSTGEATAQEDAAWEPWGPHVDEIFMPISHDHKALVAAFERGEIHVMPGLSWAPYIDRIKADPNAEIVTNYGHHIYYLCFNMRRKPLDADVLRQAIAHLVDRDSIIAEVFQGTVLPLSSFLPPSSAFHKDDATVRLFDPAKA
;
A
#
# COMPACT_ATOMS: atom_id res chain seq x y z
N MET A 1 -14.99 -69.90 -2.29
CA MET A 1 -13.92 -68.90 -2.03
C MET A 1 -13.32 -69.18 -0.67
N THR A 2 -12.02 -69.49 -0.59
CA THR A 2 -11.30 -69.78 0.67
C THR A 2 -11.25 -68.54 1.57
N SER A 3 -11.42 -68.70 2.90
CA SER A 3 -11.57 -67.56 3.85
C SER A 3 -10.44 -66.52 3.77
N ARG A 4 -9.24 -66.96 3.35
CA ARG A 4 -8.07 -66.10 3.11
C ARG A 4 -8.27 -65.06 2.01
N ARG A 5 -9.04 -65.38 0.95
CA ARG A 5 -9.36 -64.44 -0.15
C ARG A 5 -10.42 -63.43 0.25
N LEU A 6 -11.38 -63.85 1.09
CA LEU A 6 -12.42 -62.97 1.62
C LEU A 6 -11.83 -61.96 2.61
N PHE A 7 -10.89 -62.42 3.46
CA PHE A 7 -10.18 -61.54 4.39
C PHE A 7 -9.32 -60.49 3.66
N LEU A 8 -8.59 -60.91 2.61
CA LEU A 8 -7.81 -59.99 1.77
C LEU A 8 -8.69 -58.93 1.07
N LEU A 9 -9.85 -59.32 0.54
CA LEU A 9 -10.80 -58.40 -0.07
C LEU A 9 -11.36 -57.40 0.95
N LEU A 10 -11.73 -57.86 2.15
CA LEU A 10 -12.21 -57.00 3.22
C LEU A 10 -11.14 -56.00 3.70
N THR A 11 -9.89 -56.44 3.85
CA THR A 11 -8.79 -55.54 4.20
C THR A 11 -8.50 -54.53 3.10
N LEU A 12 -8.64 -54.91 1.82
CA LEU A 12 -8.41 -54.01 0.70
C LEU A 12 -9.51 -52.93 0.60
N ILE A 13 -10.77 -53.32 0.82
CA ILE A 13 -11.91 -52.38 0.88
C ILE A 13 -11.74 -51.42 2.07
N PHE A 14 -11.32 -51.93 3.23
CA PHE A 14 -11.09 -51.10 4.41
C PHE A 14 -9.95 -50.09 4.20
N LEU A 15 -8.86 -50.50 3.54
CA LEU A 15 -7.78 -49.61 3.13
C LEU A 15 -8.24 -48.56 2.11
N LEU A 16 -9.12 -48.95 1.17
CA LEU A 16 -9.69 -48.01 0.20
C LEU A 16 -10.55 -46.95 0.90
N VAL A 17 -11.42 -47.37 1.82
CA VAL A 17 -12.30 -46.50 2.60
C VAL A 17 -11.49 -45.55 3.50
N LEU A 18 -10.40 -46.02 4.09
CA LEU A 18 -9.47 -45.18 4.87
C LEU A 18 -8.71 -44.18 3.99
N SER A 19 -8.38 -44.53 2.74
CA SER A 19 -7.72 -43.58 1.82
C SER A 19 -8.66 -42.52 1.25
N THR A 20 -9.98 -42.78 1.29
CA THR A 20 -11.01 -41.82 0.89
C THR A 20 -11.57 -41.00 2.06
N GLY A 21 -11.17 -41.32 3.30
CA GLY A 21 -11.50 -40.51 4.47
C GLY A 21 -10.54 -39.33 4.56
N GLU A 22 -11.06 -38.12 4.34
CA GLU A 22 -10.37 -36.82 4.41
C GLU A 22 -9.57 -36.39 3.17
N ALA A 23 -10.24 -36.44 2.02
CA ALA A 23 -10.23 -35.30 1.11
C ALA A 23 -11.67 -34.83 0.84
N THR A 24 -12.50 -34.79 1.88
CA THR A 24 -13.56 -33.79 1.88
C THR A 24 -12.84 -32.46 2.04
N ALA A 25 -12.39 -31.90 0.92
CA ALA A 25 -12.32 -30.46 0.81
C ALA A 25 -13.62 -29.95 1.43
N GLN A 26 -13.50 -29.02 2.37
CA GLN A 26 -14.58 -28.32 3.03
C GLN A 26 -15.67 -27.92 1.99
N GLU A 27 -16.60 -28.82 1.66
CA GLU A 27 -17.58 -28.62 0.59
C GLU A 27 -18.70 -27.67 1.06
N ASP A 28 -18.81 -27.48 2.37
CA ASP A 28 -19.86 -26.70 3.01
C ASP A 28 -19.32 -25.50 3.81
N ALA A 29 -18.20 -24.89 3.39
CA ALA A 29 -17.95 -23.51 3.78
C ALA A 29 -18.95 -22.61 3.02
N ALA A 30 -20.17 -22.50 3.55
CA ALA A 30 -21.10 -21.48 3.14
C ALA A 30 -20.45 -20.12 3.43
N TRP A 31 -20.01 -19.43 2.39
CA TRP A 31 -19.48 -18.08 2.51
C TRP A 31 -20.53 -17.19 3.17
N GLU A 32 -20.19 -16.63 4.32
CA GLU A 32 -20.99 -15.58 4.95
C GLU A 32 -21.23 -14.45 3.91
N PRO A 33 -22.40 -13.77 3.89
CA PRO A 33 -22.64 -12.64 2.99
C PRO A 33 -21.63 -11.49 3.17
N TRP A 34 -20.92 -11.51 4.29
CA TRP A 34 -19.81 -10.65 4.63
C TRP A 34 -18.51 -11.45 4.57
N GLY A 35 -17.62 -11.10 3.65
CA GLY A 35 -16.31 -11.75 3.55
C GLY A 35 -15.60 -11.44 2.23
N PRO A 36 -14.34 -11.90 2.09
CA PRO A 36 -13.64 -11.82 0.81
C PRO A 36 -14.37 -12.72 -0.20
N HIS A 37 -14.75 -12.17 -1.35
CA HIS A 37 -15.36 -12.92 -2.45
C HIS A 37 -14.30 -13.58 -3.35
N VAL A 38 -13.17 -14.02 -2.77
CA VAL A 38 -12.00 -14.56 -3.49
C VAL A 38 -11.47 -15.79 -2.76
N ASP A 39 -10.98 -16.77 -3.52
CA ASP A 39 -10.43 -18.02 -2.97
C ASP A 39 -9.03 -17.82 -2.35
N GLU A 40 -8.22 -16.91 -2.92
CA GLU A 40 -6.84 -16.66 -2.50
C GLU A 40 -6.44 -15.19 -2.73
N ILE A 41 -5.57 -14.67 -1.85
CA ILE A 41 -4.95 -13.34 -1.97
C ILE A 41 -3.44 -13.51 -1.98
N PHE A 42 -2.80 -13.22 -3.12
CA PHE A 42 -1.35 -13.20 -3.26
C PHE A 42 -0.81 -11.77 -3.14
N MET A 43 0.11 -11.53 -2.19
CA MET A 43 0.72 -10.23 -1.93
C MET A 43 2.24 -10.28 -2.17
N PRO A 44 2.70 -10.16 -3.42
CA PRO A 44 4.13 -10.17 -3.71
C PRO A 44 4.80 -8.91 -3.13
N ILE A 45 5.93 -9.10 -2.44
CA ILE A 45 6.70 -7.99 -1.89
C ILE A 45 7.76 -7.57 -2.92
N SER A 46 7.63 -6.37 -3.46
CA SER A 46 8.64 -5.74 -4.32
C SER A 46 8.98 -4.35 -3.80
N HIS A 47 10.27 -4.04 -3.73
CA HIS A 47 10.76 -2.70 -3.41
C HIS A 47 10.87 -1.80 -4.65
N ASP A 48 10.78 -2.37 -5.86
CA ASP A 48 10.86 -1.61 -7.10
C ASP A 48 9.45 -1.26 -7.62
N HIS A 49 9.10 0.02 -7.53
CA HIS A 49 7.84 0.55 -8.04
C HIS A 49 7.69 0.40 -9.56
N LYS A 50 8.80 0.46 -10.33
CA LYS A 50 8.74 0.25 -11.79
C LYS A 50 8.33 -1.18 -12.12
N ALA A 51 8.88 -2.13 -11.38
CA ALA A 51 8.53 -3.54 -11.52
C ALA A 51 7.05 -3.79 -11.18
N LEU A 52 6.53 -3.12 -10.13
CA LEU A 52 5.11 -3.20 -9.76
C LEU A 52 4.20 -2.63 -10.85
N VAL A 53 4.49 -1.44 -11.38
CA VAL A 53 3.71 -0.84 -12.48
C VAL A 53 3.71 -1.76 -13.70
N ALA A 54 4.86 -2.31 -14.08
CA ALA A 54 4.94 -3.24 -15.20
C ALA A 54 4.20 -4.56 -14.95
N ALA A 55 4.20 -5.06 -13.71
CA ALA A 55 3.43 -6.25 -13.33
C ALA A 55 1.92 -5.98 -13.38
N PHE A 56 1.48 -4.78 -12.99
CA PHE A 56 0.08 -4.37 -13.08
C PHE A 56 -0.39 -4.33 -14.54
N GLU A 57 0.39 -3.71 -15.42
CA GLU A 57 0.09 -3.67 -16.86
C GLU A 57 0.07 -5.07 -17.52
N ARG A 58 0.81 -6.04 -16.96
CA ARG A 58 0.78 -7.44 -17.42
C ARG A 58 -0.38 -8.24 -16.80
N GLY A 59 -1.14 -7.66 -15.87
CA GLY A 59 -2.19 -8.36 -15.14
C GLY A 59 -1.68 -9.35 -14.08
N GLU A 60 -0.40 -9.27 -13.70
CA GLU A 60 0.17 -10.11 -12.63
C GLU A 60 -0.24 -9.62 -11.24
N ILE A 61 -0.54 -8.32 -11.11
CA ILE A 61 -1.13 -7.73 -9.91
C ILE A 61 -2.41 -6.98 -10.28
N HIS A 62 -3.44 -7.14 -9.45
CA HIS A 62 -4.76 -6.53 -9.67
C HIS A 62 -4.95 -5.26 -8.83
N VAL A 63 -4.18 -5.10 -7.76
CA VAL A 63 -4.22 -3.95 -6.86
C VAL A 63 -2.80 -3.48 -6.61
N MET A 64 -2.56 -2.19 -6.85
CA MET A 64 -1.26 -1.55 -6.65
C MET A 64 -1.29 -0.69 -5.38
N PRO A 65 -0.17 -0.58 -4.63
CA PRO A 65 -0.07 0.41 -3.57
C PRO A 65 -0.23 1.84 -4.11
N GLY A 66 -0.57 2.78 -3.23
CA GLY A 66 -0.82 4.17 -3.60
C GLY A 66 0.35 4.79 -4.38
N LEU A 67 0.04 5.40 -5.52
CA LEU A 67 0.99 6.11 -6.36
C LEU A 67 1.03 7.60 -6.00
N SER A 68 2.24 8.14 -5.89
CA SER A 68 2.46 9.58 -5.70
C SER A 68 3.30 10.22 -6.82
N TRP A 69 3.82 9.44 -7.76
CA TRP A 69 4.62 9.95 -8.87
C TRP A 69 3.76 10.13 -10.12
N ALA A 70 3.67 11.36 -10.61
CA ALA A 70 2.81 11.73 -11.72
C ALA A 70 3.00 10.90 -13.00
N PRO A 71 4.24 10.58 -13.46
CA PRO A 71 4.43 9.74 -14.65
C PRO A 71 3.81 8.34 -14.55
N TYR A 72 3.75 7.74 -13.35
CA TYR A 72 3.06 6.46 -13.17
C TYR A 72 1.55 6.65 -13.16
N ILE A 73 1.05 7.70 -12.51
CA ILE A 73 -0.38 8.01 -12.48
C ILE A 73 -0.89 8.23 -13.91
N ASP A 74 -0.22 9.05 -14.71
CA ASP A 74 -0.65 9.34 -16.09
C ASP A 74 -0.59 8.09 -16.98
N ARG A 75 0.43 7.26 -16.80
CA ARG A 75 0.56 5.98 -17.51
C ARG A 75 -0.58 5.03 -17.20
N ILE A 76 -0.99 4.91 -15.93
CA ILE A 76 -2.09 4.05 -15.50
C ILE A 76 -3.45 4.63 -15.90
N LYS A 77 -3.61 5.96 -15.89
CA LYS A 77 -4.83 6.62 -16.40
C LYS A 77 -5.07 6.35 -17.89
N ALA A 78 -4.00 6.10 -18.65
CA ALA A 78 -4.09 5.78 -20.07
C ALA A 78 -4.47 4.31 -20.34
N ASP A 79 -4.41 3.43 -19.33
CA ASP A 79 -4.82 2.03 -19.48
C ASP A 79 -6.35 1.92 -19.36
N PRO A 80 -7.06 1.47 -20.41
CA PRO A 80 -8.51 1.33 -20.38
C PRO A 80 -9.02 0.25 -19.42
N ASN A 81 -8.15 -0.62 -18.92
CA ASN A 81 -8.48 -1.69 -17.97
C ASN A 81 -8.16 -1.31 -16.51
N ALA A 82 -7.69 -0.09 -16.27
CA ALA A 82 -7.30 0.36 -14.95
C ALA A 82 -8.31 1.38 -14.39
N GLU A 83 -8.59 1.26 -13.10
CA GLU A 83 -9.30 2.29 -12.34
C GLU A 83 -8.33 2.97 -11.38
N ILE A 84 -8.36 4.31 -11.33
CA ILE A 84 -7.63 5.08 -10.33
C ILE A 84 -8.63 5.74 -9.38
N VAL A 85 -8.52 5.36 -8.11
CA VAL A 85 -9.25 5.98 -7.01
C VAL A 85 -8.35 7.03 -6.35
N THR A 86 -8.79 8.29 -6.34
CA THR A 86 -8.04 9.41 -5.74
C THR A 86 -8.73 9.92 -4.49
N ASN A 87 -8.00 9.94 -3.38
CA ASN A 87 -8.51 10.31 -2.05
C ASN A 87 -7.60 11.36 -1.43
N TYR A 88 -8.14 12.19 -0.53
CA TYR A 88 -7.28 12.93 0.38
C TYR A 88 -6.55 11.95 1.31
N GLY A 89 -5.22 11.89 1.16
CA GLY A 89 -4.38 11.04 1.98
C GLY A 89 -4.15 11.62 3.37
N HIS A 90 -3.97 10.74 4.35
CA HIS A 90 -3.45 11.08 5.69
C HIS A 90 -1.92 10.95 5.78
N HIS A 91 -1.25 10.85 4.63
CA HIS A 91 0.19 10.75 4.52
C HIS A 91 0.79 12.14 4.33
N ILE A 92 1.91 12.41 5.01
CA ILE A 92 2.64 13.67 4.92
C ILE A 92 4.11 13.40 4.59
N TYR A 93 4.70 14.23 3.74
CA TYR A 93 6.15 14.26 3.53
C TYR A 93 6.75 15.35 4.42
N TYR A 94 7.70 14.98 5.27
CA TYR A 94 8.29 15.91 6.23
C TYR A 94 9.74 15.55 6.53
N LEU A 95 10.52 16.56 6.93
CA LEU A 95 11.87 16.38 7.39
C LEU A 95 11.90 16.29 8.92
N CYS A 96 12.41 15.18 9.45
CA CYS A 96 12.67 15.05 10.88
C CYS A 96 14.07 15.54 11.23
N PHE A 97 14.16 16.32 12.30
CA PHE A 97 15.44 16.68 12.89
C PHE A 97 15.73 15.82 14.12
N ASN A 98 16.92 15.24 14.18
CA ASN A 98 17.37 14.55 15.38
C ASN A 98 17.84 15.57 16.44
N MET A 99 16.92 16.00 17.29
CA MET A 99 17.17 17.00 18.34
C MET A 99 18.08 16.50 19.49
N ARG A 100 18.54 15.24 19.46
CA ARG A 100 19.52 14.72 20.43
C ARG A 100 20.96 15.01 20.01
N ARG A 101 21.19 15.50 18.80
CA ARG A 101 22.53 15.76 18.24
C ARG A 101 22.69 17.22 17.87
N LYS A 102 23.73 17.85 18.43
CA LYS A 102 24.13 19.19 18.01
C LYS A 102 24.60 19.20 16.55
N PRO A 103 24.32 20.27 15.78
CA PRO A 103 23.62 21.50 16.16
C PRO A 103 22.10 21.48 15.93
N LEU A 104 21.50 20.33 15.56
CA LEU A 104 20.07 20.23 15.19
C LEU A 104 19.12 20.34 16.38
N ASP A 105 19.64 20.36 17.61
CA ASP A 105 18.92 20.66 18.85
C ASP A 105 18.53 22.15 18.95
N ALA A 106 19.31 23.05 18.33
CA ALA A 106 18.99 24.47 18.26
C ALA A 106 17.75 24.73 17.39
N ASP A 107 16.75 25.40 17.95
CA ASP A 107 15.52 25.74 17.24
C ASP A 107 15.77 26.71 16.09
N VAL A 108 16.61 27.74 16.29
CA VAL A 108 16.99 28.71 15.27
C VAL A 108 17.55 28.04 14.01
N LEU A 109 18.35 26.98 14.17
CA LEU A 109 18.90 26.25 13.02
C LEU A 109 17.81 25.50 12.25
N ARG A 110 16.87 24.85 12.95
CA ARG A 110 15.75 24.17 12.29
C ARG A 110 14.83 25.16 11.58
N GLN A 111 14.64 26.36 12.15
CA GLN A 111 13.88 27.44 11.53
C GLN A 111 14.57 27.99 10.29
N ALA A 112 15.90 28.18 10.33
CA ALA A 112 16.69 28.57 9.16
C ALA A 112 16.59 27.54 8.03
N ILE A 113 16.76 26.25 8.35
CA ILE A 113 16.58 25.16 7.37
C ILE A 113 15.17 25.19 6.78
N ALA A 114 14.13 25.47 7.57
CA ALA A 114 12.76 25.53 7.06
C ALA A 114 12.54 26.65 6.02
N HIS A 115 13.30 27.76 6.10
CA HIS A 115 13.28 28.85 5.12
C HIS A 115 14.09 28.54 3.85
N LEU A 116 15.02 27.58 3.89
CA LEU A 116 15.82 27.16 2.74
C LEU A 116 15.12 26.13 1.83
N VAL A 117 14.03 25.52 2.28
CA VAL A 117 13.32 24.49 1.51
C VAL A 117 12.21 25.13 0.68
N ASP A 118 12.40 25.15 -0.64
CA ASP A 118 11.37 25.56 -1.60
C ASP A 118 10.35 24.43 -1.79
N ARG A 119 9.27 24.49 -1.01
CA ARG A 119 8.21 23.48 -1.05
C ARG A 119 7.39 23.58 -2.33
N ASP A 120 7.21 24.78 -2.87
CA ASP A 120 6.38 25.00 -4.05
C ASP A 120 7.06 24.44 -5.29
N SER A 121 8.38 24.68 -5.45
CA SER A 121 9.18 24.04 -6.50
C SER A 121 9.17 22.51 -6.37
N ILE A 122 9.32 21.95 -5.17
CA ILE A 122 9.23 20.49 -4.97
C ILE A 122 7.86 19.94 -5.41
N ILE A 123 6.77 20.59 -5.03
CA ILE A 123 5.41 20.17 -5.41
C ILE A 123 5.22 20.25 -6.93
N ALA A 124 5.71 21.32 -7.56
CA ALA A 124 5.55 21.56 -8.99
C ALA A 124 6.44 20.65 -9.85
N GLU A 125 7.71 20.48 -9.48
CA GLU A 125 8.71 19.81 -10.32
C GLU A 125 8.80 18.31 -10.04
N VAL A 126 8.75 17.89 -8.77
CA VAL A 126 8.92 16.48 -8.38
C VAL A 126 7.59 15.75 -8.39
N PHE A 127 6.58 16.34 -7.76
CA PHE A 127 5.26 15.71 -7.64
C PHE A 127 4.27 16.12 -8.74
N GLN A 128 4.59 17.15 -9.53
CA GLN A 128 3.77 17.62 -10.66
C GLN A 128 2.29 17.81 -10.29
N GLY A 129 2.03 18.37 -9.09
CA GLY A 129 0.68 18.67 -8.62
C GLY A 129 -0.12 17.48 -8.07
N THR A 130 0.49 16.31 -7.89
CA THR A 130 -0.17 15.13 -7.27
C THR A 130 -0.28 15.21 -5.75
N VAL A 131 0.39 16.19 -5.13
CA VAL A 131 0.36 16.44 -3.69
C VAL A 131 -0.06 17.88 -3.42
N LEU A 132 -0.61 18.11 -2.23
CA LEU A 132 -1.04 19.43 -1.78
C LEU A 132 -0.01 20.05 -0.84
N PRO A 133 0.14 21.39 -0.87
CA PRO A 133 0.96 22.09 0.12
C PRO A 133 0.39 21.86 1.52
N LEU A 134 1.29 21.64 2.48
CA LEU A 134 0.92 21.36 3.85
C LEU A 134 1.33 22.53 4.76
N SER A 135 0.34 23.12 5.42
CA SER A 135 0.50 24.24 6.36
C SER A 135 0.65 23.80 7.83
N SER A 136 0.09 22.63 8.17
CA SER A 136 0.09 22.08 9.52
C SER A 136 0.26 20.56 9.50
N PHE A 137 0.47 19.92 10.66
CA PHE A 137 0.67 18.46 10.70
C PHE A 137 -0.56 17.67 10.23
N LEU A 138 -1.77 18.20 10.48
CA LEU A 138 -3.00 17.54 10.07
C LEU A 138 -3.34 17.93 8.63
N PRO A 139 -3.72 16.96 7.77
CA PRO A 139 -4.11 17.25 6.40
C PRO A 139 -5.47 17.97 6.34
N PRO A 140 -5.82 18.62 5.22
CA PRO A 140 -7.12 19.25 5.01
C PRO A 140 -8.32 18.30 5.15
N SER A 141 -8.13 16.98 5.00
CA SER A 141 -9.18 15.98 5.24
C SER A 141 -9.55 15.80 6.71
N SER A 142 -8.71 16.28 7.64
CA SER A 142 -8.97 16.18 9.07
C SER A 142 -9.96 17.25 9.52
N ALA A 143 -10.97 16.86 10.29
CA ALA A 143 -11.91 17.79 10.93
C ALA A 143 -11.23 18.77 11.92
N PHE A 144 -9.98 18.51 12.30
CA PHE A 144 -9.19 19.36 13.19
C PHE A 144 -8.10 20.15 12.45
N HIS A 145 -8.12 20.15 11.12
CA HIS A 145 -7.22 20.99 10.31
C HIS A 145 -7.47 22.47 10.60
N LYS A 146 -6.40 23.26 10.56
CA LYS A 146 -6.43 24.72 10.73
C LYS A 146 -5.72 25.37 9.55
N ASP A 147 -6.48 26.17 8.81
CA ASP A 147 -5.98 26.88 7.62
C ASP A 147 -5.08 28.08 7.98
N ASP A 148 -5.17 28.57 9.22
CA ASP A 148 -4.48 29.77 9.71
C ASP A 148 -3.13 29.48 10.41
N ALA A 149 -2.60 28.26 10.25
CA ALA A 149 -1.32 27.88 10.82
C ALA A 149 -0.18 28.75 10.28
N THR A 150 0.73 29.16 11.17
CA THR A 150 1.91 29.92 10.76
C THR A 150 2.86 29.04 9.93
N VAL A 151 2.96 29.34 8.64
CA VAL A 151 3.87 28.64 7.71
C VAL A 151 5.14 29.45 7.51
N ARG A 152 6.30 28.78 7.60
CA ARG A 152 7.58 29.36 7.15
C ARG A 152 7.71 29.13 5.65
N LEU A 153 7.63 30.22 4.89
CA LEU A 153 7.77 30.23 3.44
C LEU A 153 9.25 30.22 3.04
N PHE A 154 9.51 29.80 1.81
CA PHE A 154 10.84 29.83 1.22
C PHE A 154 11.36 31.28 1.16
N ASP A 155 12.43 31.54 1.91
CA ASP A 155 13.07 32.86 2.00
C ASP A 155 14.52 32.68 2.47
N PRO A 156 15.47 32.44 1.56
CA PRO A 156 16.87 32.23 1.92
C PRO A 156 17.53 33.39 2.67
N ALA A 157 16.97 34.60 2.61
CA ALA A 157 17.50 35.75 3.34
C ALA A 157 17.11 35.75 4.82
N LYS A 158 16.07 34.99 5.21
CA LYS A 158 15.65 34.77 6.60
C LYS A 158 16.27 33.54 7.26
N ALA A 159 17.06 32.76 6.51
CA ALA A 159 17.78 31.60 7.00
C ALA A 159 19.11 32.00 7.66
#